data_AF-A0A087TKX1-F1
#
_entry.id   AF-A0A087TKX1-F1
#
_cell.length_a   1.000
_cell.length_b   1.000
_cell.length_c   1.000
_cell.angle_alpha   90.00
_cell.angle_beta   90.00
_cell.angle_gamma   90.00
#
_symmetry.space_group_name_H-M   'P 1'
#
loop_
_entity.id
_entity.type
_entity.pdbx_description
1 polymer ?
#
loop_
_entity_poly.entity_id
_entity_poly.type
_entity_poly.pdbx_seq_one_letter_code
_entity_poly.pdbx_strand_id
1 'polypeptide(L)'
;MGSTCPDPDKPFQLEIRKTVQSLEGPSHRWYPHERIPALTMRLALTRYLDITTPPGQQFLRILATMAKEEGDKRKIQLLATDSVRYEDWKSQTYPNLLEVLENFPSVVPTPGFLLTHLTPLQPRFYSISSAPDFHPGHIHLTVAVVIYKTQSGALHYGVCSNYLTSLSLGSEIACFVRSAPNFRLPDNSQVPVIMVGPGTGIA
;
A
#
# COMPACT_ATOMS: atom_id res chain seq x y z
N MET A 1 -22.20 21.25 11.30
CA MET A 1 -22.76 19.89 11.47
C MET A 1 -21.59 18.94 11.58
N GLY A 2 -21.33 18.43 12.78
CA GLY A 2 -20.17 17.58 13.03
C GLY A 2 -20.28 16.31 12.21
N SER A 3 -19.39 16.10 11.24
CA SER A 3 -19.27 14.80 10.60
C SER A 3 -18.69 13.87 11.65
N THR A 4 -19.55 13.07 12.27
CA THR A 4 -19.10 11.95 13.09
C THR A 4 -18.25 11.06 12.19
N CYS A 5 -16.94 11.00 12.46
CA CYS A 5 -16.06 10.05 11.78
C CYS A 5 -16.69 8.66 11.95
N PRO A 6 -16.95 7.90 10.87
CA PRO A 6 -17.51 6.58 10.99
C PRO A 6 -16.57 5.71 11.83
N ASP A 7 -17.14 4.86 12.68
CA ASP A 7 -16.38 3.90 13.47
C ASP A 7 -15.52 3.03 12.54
N PRO A 8 -14.18 3.08 12.65
CA PRO A 8 -13.28 2.38 11.75
C PRO A 8 -13.36 0.85 11.89
N ASP A 9 -13.95 0.35 12.98
CA ASP A 9 -14.13 -1.07 13.28
C ASP A 9 -15.53 -1.58 12.94
N LYS A 10 -16.45 -0.69 12.55
CA LYS A 10 -17.77 -1.09 12.05
C LYS A 10 -17.65 -1.54 10.58
N PRO A 11 -18.08 -2.76 10.22
CA PRO A 11 -18.10 -3.20 8.83
C PRO A 11 -19.01 -2.31 7.98
N PHE A 12 -18.56 -2.00 6.77
CA PHE A 12 -19.36 -1.33 5.75
C PHE A 12 -19.30 -2.12 4.44
N GLN A 13 -20.33 -1.96 3.60
CA GLN A 13 -20.33 -2.43 2.23
C GLN A 13 -20.29 -1.20 1.31
N LEU A 14 -19.26 -1.11 0.48
CA LEU A 14 -19.22 -0.09 -0.55
C LEU A 14 -20.20 -0.48 -1.66
N GLU A 15 -21.02 0.47 -2.11
CA GLU A 15 -21.98 0.27 -3.20
C GLU A 15 -21.75 1.29 -4.32
N ILE A 16 -22.00 0.86 -5.57
CA ILE A 16 -21.97 1.71 -6.75
C ILE A 16 -23.40 1.84 -7.28
N ARG A 17 -23.79 3.08 -7.56
CA ARG A 17 -25.06 3.38 -8.25
C ARG A 17 -24.91 3.13 -9.75
N LYS A 18 -25.66 2.17 -10.28
CA LYS A 18 -25.75 1.90 -11.72
C LYS A 18 -27.12 2.34 -12.23
N THR A 19 -27.14 2.93 -13.42
CA THR A 19 -28.39 3.25 -14.14
C THR A 19 -28.83 2.01 -14.90
N VAL A 20 -30.04 1.53 -14.61
CA VAL A 20 -30.65 0.38 -15.26
C VAL A 20 -31.74 0.89 -16.19
N GLN A 21 -31.60 0.62 -17.47
CA GLN A 21 -32.67 0.86 -18.44
C GLN A 21 -33.78 -0.16 -18.19
N SER A 22 -34.99 0.33 -17.95
CA SER A 22 -36.19 -0.49 -17.80
C SER A 22 -37.28 -0.01 -18.77
N LEU A 23 -38.32 -0.82 -18.96
CA LEU A 23 -39.48 -0.48 -19.79
C LEU A 23 -40.22 0.78 -19.31
N GLU A 24 -40.08 1.12 -18.02
CA GLU A 24 -40.67 2.30 -17.38
C GLU A 24 -39.72 3.52 -17.38
N GLY A 25 -38.54 3.41 -18.04
CA GLY A 25 -37.52 4.45 -18.10
C GLY A 25 -36.24 4.11 -17.31
N PRO A 26 -35.27 5.02 -17.26
CA PRO A 26 -34.03 4.82 -16.50
C PRO A 26 -34.29 4.84 -15.00
N SER A 27 -33.95 3.75 -14.32
CA SER A 27 -33.98 3.65 -12.85
C SER A 27 -32.56 3.56 -12.30
N HIS A 28 -32.36 3.93 -11.03
CA HIS A 28 -31.07 3.80 -10.37
C HIS A 28 -31.12 2.70 -9.33
N ARG A 29 -30.17 1.77 -9.39
CA ARG A 29 -30.01 0.70 -8.40
C ARG A 29 -28.59 0.71 -7.84
N TRP A 30 -28.48 0.40 -6.55
CA TRP A 30 -27.21 0.25 -5.86
C TRP A 30 -26.77 -1.21 -5.91
N TYR A 31 -25.48 -1.43 -6.14
CA TYR A 31 -24.87 -2.75 -6.21
C TYR A 31 -23.59 -2.78 -5.39
N PRO A 32 -23.29 -3.87 -4.67
CA PRO A 32 -22.01 -4.04 -4.00
C PRO A 32 -20.83 -3.82 -4.96
N HIS A 33 -19.78 -3.16 -4.46
CA HIS A 33 -18.56 -2.92 -5.22
C HIS A 33 -17.86 -4.24 -5.54
N GLU A 34 -17.60 -4.49 -6.83
CA GLU A 34 -17.17 -5.81 -7.34
C GLU A 34 -15.85 -6.31 -6.74
N ARG A 35 -14.96 -5.40 -6.31
CA ARG A 35 -13.63 -5.73 -5.77
C ARG A 35 -13.47 -5.51 -4.26
N ILE A 36 -14.45 -4.87 -3.62
CA ILE A 36 -14.32 -4.44 -2.22
C ILE A 36 -15.44 -5.13 -1.45
N PRO A 37 -15.14 -6.22 -0.72
CA PRO A 37 -16.14 -6.94 0.05
C PRO A 37 -16.63 -6.10 1.23
N ALA A 38 -17.58 -6.61 2.01
CA ALA A 38 -17.89 -6.01 3.30
C ALA A 38 -16.68 -6.15 4.23
N LEU A 39 -16.12 -5.03 4.69
CA LEU A 39 -14.98 -5.00 5.61
C LEU A 39 -14.99 -3.76 6.49
N THR A 40 -14.10 -3.71 7.47
CA THR A 40 -13.87 -2.53 8.30
C THR A 40 -12.85 -1.61 7.65
N MET A 41 -12.89 -0.30 7.98
CA MET A 41 -11.91 0.65 7.46
C MET A 41 -10.51 0.31 7.97
N ARG A 42 -10.42 -0.11 9.24
CA ARG A 42 -9.16 -0.58 9.83
C ARG A 42 -8.56 -1.70 9.01
N LEU A 43 -9.35 -2.71 8.67
CA LEU A 43 -8.86 -3.85 7.89
C LEU A 43 -8.42 -3.42 6.48
N ALA A 44 -9.19 -2.55 5.82
CA ALA A 44 -8.87 -2.03 4.50
C ALA A 44 -7.49 -1.35 4.45
N LEU A 45 -7.28 -0.37 5.35
CA LEU A 45 -6.06 0.43 5.40
C LEU A 45 -4.86 -0.35 5.98
N THR A 46 -5.10 -1.36 6.82
CA THR A 46 -4.02 -2.14 7.43
C THR A 46 -3.53 -3.27 6.53
N ARG A 47 -4.42 -3.90 5.75
CA ARG A 47 -4.11 -5.16 5.05
C ARG A 47 -4.22 -5.11 3.53
N TYR A 48 -4.98 -4.17 2.97
CA TYR A 48 -5.35 -4.24 1.54
C TYR A 48 -4.95 -3.02 0.73
N LEU A 49 -4.76 -1.86 1.34
CA LEU A 49 -4.48 -0.61 0.63
C LEU A 49 -3.10 -0.06 0.97
N ASP A 50 -2.43 0.51 -0.02
CA ASP A 50 -1.16 1.21 0.18
C ASP A 50 -1.42 2.66 0.61
N ILE A 51 -1.03 2.96 1.85
CA ILE A 51 -1.10 4.30 2.44
C ILE A 51 0.29 4.95 2.60
N THR A 52 1.34 4.27 2.14
CA THR A 52 2.75 4.64 2.40
C THR A 52 3.50 5.12 1.17
N THR A 53 3.10 4.68 -0.02
CA THR A 53 3.69 5.18 -1.27
C THR A 53 3.27 6.63 -1.51
N PRO A 54 4.20 7.54 -1.87
CA PRO A 54 3.86 8.93 -2.17
C PRO A 54 2.75 9.06 -3.22
N PRO A 55 1.69 9.84 -2.94
CA PRO A 55 0.65 10.17 -3.91
C PRO A 55 1.21 10.67 -5.24
N GLY A 56 0.75 10.09 -6.35
CA GLY A 56 1.04 10.58 -7.69
C GLY A 56 0.36 11.93 -7.98
N GLN A 57 0.90 12.71 -8.92
CA GLN A 57 0.35 14.02 -9.29
C GLN A 57 -1.14 13.99 -9.69
N GLN A 58 -1.59 12.91 -10.36
CA GLN A 58 -3.00 12.72 -10.69
C GLN A 58 -3.88 12.65 -9.44
N PHE A 59 -3.42 11.92 -8.41
CA PHE A 59 -4.16 11.76 -7.16
C PHE A 59 -4.15 13.07 -6.36
N LEU A 60 -3.01 13.78 -6.32
CA LEU A 60 -2.91 15.13 -5.74
C LEU A 60 -3.87 16.12 -6.41
N ARG A 61 -4.04 16.05 -7.73
CA ARG A 61 -5.01 16.89 -8.45
C ARG A 61 -6.44 16.65 -7.99
N ILE A 62 -6.80 15.40 -7.69
CA ILE A 62 -8.12 15.06 -7.19
C ILE A 62 -8.27 15.52 -5.74
N LEU A 63 -7.26 15.33 -4.89
CA LEU A 63 -7.26 15.82 -3.51
C LEU A 63 -7.41 17.35 -3.45
N ALA A 64 -6.83 18.09 -4.41
CA ALA A 64 -6.98 19.53 -4.53
C ALA A 64 -8.45 20.00 -4.62
N THR A 65 -9.32 19.21 -5.26
CA THR A 65 -10.74 19.57 -5.39
C THR A 65 -11.52 19.38 -4.08
N MET A 66 -10.93 18.67 -3.11
CA MET A 66 -11.52 18.39 -1.80
C MET A 66 -11.02 19.35 -0.71
N ALA A 67 -10.07 20.23 -1.03
CA ALA A 67 -9.58 21.26 -0.13
C ALA A 67 -10.67 22.31 0.15
N LYS A 68 -10.96 22.56 1.43
CA LYS A 68 -11.91 23.61 1.85
C LYS A 68 -11.28 25.00 1.86
N GLU A 69 -9.97 25.07 2.08
CA GLU A 69 -9.22 26.33 2.14
C GLU A 69 -8.48 26.57 0.83
N GLU A 70 -8.60 27.79 0.31
CA GLU A 70 -7.98 28.19 -0.96
C GLU A 70 -6.44 28.14 -0.88
N GLY A 71 -5.87 28.34 0.31
CA GLY A 71 -4.42 28.24 0.54
C GLY A 71 -3.87 26.83 0.30
N ASP A 72 -4.51 25.81 0.89
CA ASP A 72 -4.11 24.42 0.70
C ASP A 72 -4.36 23.98 -0.74
N LYS A 73 -5.54 24.34 -1.29
CA LYS A 73 -5.91 24.05 -2.69
C LYS A 73 -4.83 24.49 -3.67
N ARG A 74 -4.33 25.73 -3.54
CA ARG A 74 -3.26 26.25 -4.39
C ARG A 74 -1.95 25.48 -4.23
N LYS A 75 -1.54 25.19 -2.99
CA LYS A 75 -0.28 24.47 -2.72
C LYS A 75 -0.30 23.05 -3.30
N ILE A 76 -1.37 22.30 -3.05
CA ILE A 76 -1.49 20.93 -3.56
C ILE A 76 -1.68 20.91 -5.08
N GLN A 77 -2.42 21.87 -5.65
CA GLN A 77 -2.57 21.98 -7.10
C GLN A 77 -1.26 22.33 -7.80
N LEU A 78 -0.39 23.10 -7.16
CA LEU A 78 0.94 23.37 -7.68
C LEU A 78 1.80 22.10 -7.70
N LEU A 79 1.81 21.28 -6.65
CA LEU A 79 2.45 19.96 -6.68
C LEU A 79 1.84 19.04 -7.75
N ALA A 80 0.53 19.14 -7.97
CA ALA A 80 -0.16 18.32 -8.96
C ALA A 80 0.10 18.70 -10.43
N THR A 81 0.63 19.91 -10.69
CA THR A 81 0.79 20.45 -12.05
C THR A 81 2.24 20.76 -12.43
N ASP A 82 3.09 21.03 -11.45
CA ASP A 82 4.53 21.26 -11.64
C ASP A 82 5.31 19.99 -11.31
N SER A 83 5.76 19.26 -12.34
CA SER A 83 6.50 18.00 -12.19
C SER A 83 7.86 18.17 -11.53
N VAL A 84 8.54 19.31 -11.73
CA VAL A 84 9.86 19.54 -11.12
C VAL A 84 9.68 19.72 -9.62
N ARG A 85 8.75 20.60 -9.24
CA ARG A 85 8.44 20.84 -7.83
C ARG A 85 7.89 19.60 -7.13
N TYR A 86 7.12 18.77 -7.82
CA TYR A 86 6.64 17.50 -7.30
C TYR A 86 7.79 16.54 -6.98
N GLU A 87 8.73 16.34 -7.91
CA GLU A 87 9.86 15.43 -7.68
C GLU A 87 10.81 15.96 -6.60
N ASP A 88 11.02 17.27 -6.51
CA ASP A 88 11.76 17.88 -5.40
C ASP A 88 11.08 17.60 -4.05
N TRP A 89 9.78 17.85 -3.94
CA TRP A 89 9.02 17.59 -2.72
C TRP A 89 9.02 16.11 -2.34
N LYS A 90 8.77 15.23 -3.32
CA LYS A 90 8.74 13.77 -3.14
C LYS A 90 10.10 13.21 -2.74
N SER A 91 11.19 13.68 -3.34
CA SER A 91 12.54 13.20 -3.00
C SER A 91 13.00 13.66 -1.61
N GLN A 92 12.62 14.87 -1.20
CA GLN A 92 12.97 15.42 0.10
C GLN A 92 12.15 14.79 1.24
N THR A 93 10.84 14.66 1.03
CA THR A 93 9.90 14.30 2.11
C THR A 93 9.42 12.85 2.04
N TYR A 94 9.46 12.21 0.86
CA TYR A 94 8.92 10.88 0.58
C TYR A 94 7.59 10.60 1.32
N PRO A 95 6.58 11.46 1.16
CA PRO A 95 5.50 11.58 2.13
C PRO A 95 4.48 10.47 1.96
N ASN A 96 4.05 9.86 3.06
CA ASN A 96 2.93 8.93 3.07
C ASN A 96 1.58 9.68 3.03
N LEU A 97 0.46 8.94 2.88
CA LEU A 97 -0.86 9.56 2.76
C LEU A 97 -1.23 10.41 3.99
N LEU A 98 -0.92 9.94 5.20
CA LEU A 98 -1.24 10.67 6.42
C LEU A 98 -0.48 12.00 6.46
N GLU A 99 0.81 12.00 6.16
CA GLU A 99 1.63 13.21 6.11
C GLU A 99 1.12 14.21 5.06
N VAL A 100 0.61 13.73 3.93
CA VAL A 100 -0.03 14.60 2.94
C VAL A 100 -1.29 15.26 3.53
N LEU A 101 -2.14 14.51 4.22
CA LEU A 101 -3.36 15.06 4.85
C LEU A 101 -3.05 16.00 6.02
N GLU A 102 -1.97 15.76 6.76
CA GLU A 102 -1.49 16.66 7.83
C GLU A 102 -0.90 17.96 7.27
N ASN A 103 -0.20 17.90 6.13
CA ASN A 103 0.35 19.07 5.45
C ASN A 103 -0.73 19.93 4.75
N PHE A 104 -1.87 19.34 4.42
CA PHE A 104 -3.01 20.01 3.78
C PHE A 104 -4.31 19.74 4.56
N PRO A 105 -4.43 20.25 5.80
CA PRO A 105 -5.49 19.84 6.74
C PRO A 105 -6.92 20.20 6.28
N SER A 106 -7.08 21.12 5.32
CA SER A 106 -8.39 21.42 4.74
C SER A 106 -8.86 20.38 3.71
N VAL A 107 -8.00 19.44 3.30
CA VAL A 107 -8.33 18.32 2.41
C VAL A 107 -9.00 17.23 3.23
N VAL A 108 -10.31 17.03 3.03
CA VAL A 108 -11.10 16.07 3.81
C VAL A 108 -11.68 15.00 2.87
N PRO A 109 -10.88 13.98 2.49
CA PRO A 109 -11.36 12.91 1.63
C PRO A 109 -12.40 12.05 2.35
N THR A 110 -13.37 11.54 1.61
CA THR A 110 -14.36 10.61 2.17
C THR A 110 -13.76 9.20 2.28
N PRO A 111 -14.25 8.37 3.23
CA PRO A 111 -13.91 6.95 3.31
C PRO A 111 -14.06 6.21 1.97
N GLY A 112 -15.21 6.39 1.31
CA GLY A 112 -15.48 5.76 0.00
C GLY A 112 -14.50 6.18 -1.09
N PHE A 113 -14.03 7.44 -1.04
CA PHE A 113 -13.01 7.92 -1.95
C PHE A 113 -11.67 7.22 -1.74
N LEU A 114 -11.18 7.14 -0.50
CA LEU A 114 -9.91 6.47 -0.18
C LEU A 114 -9.93 5.00 -0.62
N LEU A 115 -11.01 4.28 -0.34
CA LEU A 115 -11.16 2.87 -0.70
C LEU A 115 -11.12 2.61 -2.20
N THR A 116 -11.57 3.58 -3.00
CA THR A 116 -11.68 3.43 -4.46
C THR A 116 -10.47 3.96 -5.22
N HIS A 117 -9.66 4.83 -4.59
CA HIS A 117 -8.54 5.49 -5.26
C HIS A 117 -7.16 5.04 -4.77
N LEU A 118 -7.06 4.47 -3.56
CA LEU A 118 -5.80 3.89 -3.10
C LEU A 118 -5.48 2.61 -3.86
N THR A 119 -4.21 2.39 -4.12
CA THR A 119 -3.73 1.20 -4.80
C THR A 119 -3.73 -0.01 -3.86
N PRO A 120 -3.90 -1.23 -4.38
CA PRO A 120 -3.77 -2.43 -3.57
C PRO A 120 -2.36 -2.57 -2.98
N LEU A 121 -2.28 -2.94 -1.70
CA LEU A 121 -1.02 -3.23 -1.03
C LEU A 121 -0.34 -4.43 -1.69
N GLN A 122 0.85 -4.21 -2.23
CA GLN A 122 1.59 -5.26 -2.95
C GLN A 122 2.33 -6.19 -1.97
N PRO A 123 2.38 -7.51 -2.24
CA PRO A 123 3.22 -8.42 -1.49
C PRO A 123 4.71 -8.09 -1.71
N ARG A 124 5.55 -8.37 -0.70
CA ARG A 124 7.01 -8.24 -0.82
C ARG A 124 7.62 -9.63 -0.98
N PHE A 125 8.52 -9.77 -1.93
CA PHE A 125 9.23 -11.01 -2.21
C PHE A 125 10.52 -11.08 -1.39
N TYR A 126 10.79 -12.26 -0.83
CA TYR A 126 12.02 -12.61 -0.15
C TYR A 126 12.49 -13.98 -0.68
N SER A 127 13.81 -14.17 -0.79
CA SER A 127 14.39 -15.49 -1.08
C SER A 127 14.16 -16.44 0.09
N ILE A 128 13.88 -17.70 -0.22
CA ILE A 128 13.75 -18.76 0.78
C ILE A 128 15.16 -19.20 1.17
N SER A 129 15.53 -18.98 2.43
CA SER A 129 16.86 -19.30 2.99
C SER A 129 16.88 -20.66 3.71
N SER A 130 16.04 -21.60 3.29
CA SER A 130 15.97 -22.97 3.82
C SER A 130 15.86 -23.99 2.71
N ALA A 131 16.34 -25.21 2.98
CA ALA A 131 16.11 -26.38 2.13
C ALA A 131 14.97 -27.23 2.73
N PRO A 132 13.94 -27.61 1.94
CA PRO A 132 12.81 -28.39 2.45
C PRO A 132 13.20 -29.78 2.96
N ASP A 133 14.26 -30.37 2.41
CA ASP A 133 14.77 -31.67 2.86
C ASP A 133 15.47 -31.60 4.22
N PHE A 134 16.05 -30.44 4.57
CA PHE A 134 16.74 -30.22 5.85
C PHE A 134 15.81 -29.62 6.91
N HIS A 135 14.81 -28.84 6.51
CA HIS A 135 13.80 -28.25 7.38
C HIS A 135 12.36 -28.50 6.86
N PRO A 136 11.84 -29.74 6.99
CA PRO A 136 10.51 -30.07 6.49
C PRO A 136 9.41 -29.24 7.18
N GLY A 137 8.53 -28.63 6.39
CA GLY A 137 7.43 -27.80 6.90
C GLY A 137 7.82 -26.39 7.35
N HIS A 138 9.09 -25.99 7.17
CA HIS A 138 9.57 -24.65 7.53
C HIS A 138 10.05 -23.85 6.31
N ILE A 139 9.78 -22.55 6.35
CA ILE A 139 10.32 -21.56 5.41
C ILE A 139 11.14 -20.56 6.22
N HIS A 140 12.43 -20.43 5.90
CA HIS A 140 13.29 -19.42 6.51
C HIS A 140 13.43 -18.23 5.57
N LEU A 141 13.50 -17.02 6.12
CA LEU A 141 13.72 -15.78 5.38
C LEU A 141 14.88 -15.02 6.03
N THR A 142 15.73 -14.42 5.20
CA THR A 142 16.72 -13.44 5.64
C THR A 142 16.26 -12.05 5.21
N VAL A 143 15.87 -11.21 6.19
CA VAL A 143 15.19 -9.94 5.93
C VAL A 143 16.02 -8.77 6.46
N ALA A 144 16.38 -7.83 5.59
CA ALA A 144 16.90 -6.53 6.01
C ALA A 144 15.75 -5.67 6.54
N VAL A 145 15.89 -5.16 7.77
CA VAL A 145 14.91 -4.23 8.35
C VAL A 145 15.13 -2.84 7.76
N VAL A 146 14.21 -2.41 6.90
CA VAL A 146 14.30 -1.11 6.25
C VAL A 146 13.76 -0.03 7.18
N ILE A 147 14.64 0.88 7.62
CA ILE A 147 14.31 2.09 8.36
C ILE A 147 15.16 3.21 7.77
N TYR A 148 14.55 4.34 7.43
CA TYR A 148 15.27 5.47 6.84
C TYR A 148 14.70 6.79 7.33
N LYS A 149 15.56 7.80 7.39
CA LYS A 149 15.17 9.17 7.72
C LYS A 149 15.06 9.96 6.42
N THR A 150 13.94 10.63 6.20
CA THR A 150 13.74 11.53 5.06
C THR A 150 14.63 12.76 5.21
N GLN A 151 14.80 13.56 4.14
CA GLN A 151 15.57 14.80 4.23
C GLN A 151 14.86 15.85 5.12
N SER A 152 13.53 15.79 5.22
CA SER A 152 12.76 16.58 6.19
C SER A 152 12.94 16.11 7.64
N GLY A 153 13.55 14.95 7.85
CA GLY A 153 13.87 14.42 9.16
C GLY A 153 12.84 13.46 9.75
N ALA A 154 11.76 13.16 9.04
CA ALA A 154 10.79 12.14 9.43
C ALA A 154 11.40 10.74 9.33
N LEU A 155 11.06 9.86 10.26
CA LEU A 155 11.56 8.48 10.30
C LEU A 155 10.52 7.55 9.67
N HIS A 156 10.89 6.89 8.57
CA HIS A 156 10.01 5.99 7.82
C HIS A 156 10.47 4.55 7.94
N TYR A 157 9.50 3.64 7.92
CA TYR A 157 9.69 2.22 8.11
C TYR A 157 9.22 1.45 6.88
N GLY A 158 10.03 0.53 6.38
CA GLY A 158 9.61 -0.40 5.34
C GLY A 158 8.46 -1.27 5.83
N VAL A 159 7.34 -1.24 5.12
CA VAL A 159 6.07 -1.86 5.55
C VAL A 159 6.25 -3.33 5.91
N CYS A 160 6.73 -4.15 4.97
CA CYS A 160 6.78 -5.60 5.19
C CYS A 160 7.91 -6.02 6.15
N SER A 161 9.09 -5.40 6.09
CA SER A 161 10.21 -5.77 6.97
C SER A 161 9.92 -5.47 8.44
N ASN A 162 9.31 -4.32 8.73
CA ASN A 162 8.94 -3.95 10.09
C ASN A 162 7.68 -4.68 10.56
N TYR A 163 6.76 -5.01 9.65
CA TYR A 163 5.67 -5.93 9.94
C TYR A 163 6.21 -7.29 10.40
N LEU A 164 7.14 -7.90 9.66
CA LEU A 164 7.73 -9.18 10.06
C LEU A 164 8.46 -9.10 11.41
N THR A 165 9.08 -7.96 11.72
CA THR A 165 9.77 -7.72 12.99
C THR A 165 8.80 -7.56 14.17
N SER A 166 7.58 -7.08 13.93
CA SER A 166 6.59 -6.84 14.99
C SER A 166 5.73 -8.05 15.35
N LEU A 167 5.82 -9.14 14.60
CA LEU A 167 5.02 -10.34 14.83
C LEU A 167 5.51 -11.12 16.05
N SER A 168 4.56 -11.59 16.86
CA SER A 168 4.82 -12.56 17.91
C SER A 168 4.85 -13.99 17.33
N LEU A 169 5.53 -14.90 18.03
CA LEU A 169 5.44 -16.33 17.74
C LEU A 169 3.97 -16.79 17.71
N GLY A 170 3.64 -17.65 16.74
CA GLY A 170 2.28 -18.12 16.49
C GLY A 170 1.41 -17.17 15.66
N SER A 171 1.91 -16.00 15.24
CA SER A 171 1.18 -15.12 14.32
C SER A 171 0.98 -15.77 12.96
N GLU A 172 -0.23 -15.65 12.41
CA GLU A 172 -0.52 -16.08 11.05
C GLU A 172 -0.03 -15.05 10.02
N ILE A 173 0.55 -15.54 8.92
CA ILE A 173 1.08 -14.71 7.84
C ILE A 173 0.51 -15.20 6.52
N ALA A 174 -0.20 -14.33 5.81
CA ALA A 174 -0.59 -14.58 4.44
C ALA A 174 0.65 -14.50 3.52
N CYS A 175 1.00 -15.61 2.89
CA CYS A 175 2.12 -15.69 1.95
C CYS A 175 1.82 -16.69 0.82
N PHE A 176 2.64 -16.65 -0.23
CA PHE A 176 2.59 -17.61 -1.33
C PHE A 176 4.00 -17.80 -1.88
N VAL A 177 4.25 -18.94 -2.53
CA VAL A 177 5.54 -19.24 -3.15
C VAL A 177 5.48 -18.86 -4.63
N ARG A 178 6.46 -18.05 -5.07
CA ARG A 178 6.69 -17.77 -6.49
C ARG A 178 7.91 -18.54 -6.96
N SER A 179 7.72 -19.48 -7.89
CA SER A 179 8.82 -20.28 -8.44
C SER A 179 9.84 -19.41 -9.20
N ALA A 180 11.12 -19.69 -8.99
CA ALA A 180 12.24 -19.10 -9.72
C ALA A 180 13.02 -20.21 -10.47
N PRO A 181 12.56 -20.63 -11.67
CA PRO A 181 13.17 -21.76 -12.38
C PRO A 181 14.63 -21.51 -12.80
N ASN A 182 15.00 -20.25 -13.03
CA ASN A 182 16.33 -19.84 -13.45
C ASN A 182 17.32 -19.61 -12.30
N PHE A 183 16.89 -19.85 -11.05
CA PHE A 183 17.72 -19.66 -9.86
C PHE A 183 17.65 -20.92 -8.98
N ARG A 184 18.20 -22.00 -9.53
CA ARG A 184 18.26 -23.33 -8.92
C ARG A 184 19.68 -23.88 -9.07
N LEU A 185 20.04 -24.82 -8.20
CA LEU A 185 21.26 -25.58 -8.40
C LEU A 185 21.15 -26.42 -9.69
N PRO A 186 22.28 -26.65 -10.40
CA PRO A 186 22.31 -27.60 -11.51
C PRO A 186 21.87 -28.99 -11.06
N ASP A 187 21.21 -29.75 -11.95
CA ASP A 187 20.79 -31.13 -11.66
C ASP A 187 22.00 -32.05 -11.40
N ASN A 188 23.14 -31.77 -12.05
CA ASN A 188 24.39 -32.48 -11.82
C ASN A 188 25.19 -31.84 -10.68
N SER A 189 25.24 -32.53 -9.54
CA SER A 189 25.96 -32.08 -8.32
C SER A 189 27.48 -32.01 -8.47
N GLN A 190 28.06 -32.55 -9.54
CA GLN A 190 29.51 -32.48 -9.81
C GLN A 190 29.91 -31.17 -10.50
N VAL A 191 28.95 -30.36 -10.95
CA VAL A 191 29.24 -29.07 -11.59
C VAL A 191 29.66 -28.08 -10.50
N PRO A 192 30.85 -27.45 -10.59
CA PRO A 192 31.26 -26.44 -9.62
C PRO A 192 30.35 -25.21 -9.73
N VAL A 193 29.88 -24.71 -8.59
CA VAL A 193 29.02 -23.53 -8.49
C VAL A 193 29.73 -22.44 -7.71
N ILE A 194 29.73 -21.22 -8.24
CA ILE A 194 30.19 -20.02 -7.53
C ILE A 194 28.96 -19.18 -7.17
N MET A 195 28.75 -18.96 -5.88
CA MET A 195 27.66 -18.12 -5.37
C MET A 195 28.23 -16.77 -4.92
N VAL A 196 27.66 -15.67 -5.41
CA VAL A 196 28.08 -14.30 -5.07
C VAL A 196 26.87 -13.55 -4.50
N GLY A 197 26.91 -13.24 -3.21
CA GLY A 197 25.77 -12.64 -2.50
C GLY A 197 26.20 -11.71 -1.36
N PRO A 198 26.33 -10.39 -1.60
CA PRO A 198 26.63 -9.43 -0.53
C PRO A 198 25.37 -9.13 0.32
N GLY A 199 25.55 -8.95 1.63
CA GLY A 199 24.46 -8.61 2.55
C GLY A 199 23.35 -9.67 2.56
N THR A 200 22.09 -9.24 2.41
CA THR A 200 20.95 -10.17 2.25
C THR A 200 20.95 -10.90 0.91
N GLY A 201 21.91 -10.66 0.01
CA GLY A 201 22.11 -11.44 -1.20
C GLY A 201 22.57 -12.89 -0.94
N ILE A 202 22.91 -13.24 0.31
CA ILE A 202 23.17 -14.62 0.73
C ILE A 202 21.88 -15.47 0.85
N ALA A 203 20.72 -14.80 0.87
CA ALA A 203 19.42 -15.39 1.19
C ALA A 203 18.86 -16.35 0.15
#